data_AF-A0A973PSQ1-F1
#
_entry.id   AF-A0A973PSQ1-F1
#
_cell.length_a   1.000
_cell.length_b   1.000
_cell.length_c   1.000
_cell.angle_alpha   90.00
_cell.angle_beta   90.00
_cell.angle_gamma   90.00
#
_symmetry.space_group_name_H-M   'P 1'
#
loop_
_entity.id
_entity.type
_entity.pdbx_description
1 polymer ?
#
loop_
_entity_poly.entity_id
_entity_poly.type
_entity_poly.pdbx_seq_one_letter_code
_entity_poly.pdbx_strand_id
1 'polypeptide(L)'
;LAAPADDYVAGFIGQDGTLKRLALLRVADVPVAYPAPDPRLPQVAAEASLREALDLMLAHGTDRCSAPSGVLTYAGLCAAVGPAPETAPETVAAGDR
;
A
#
# COMPACT_ATOMS: atom_id res chain seq x y z
N LEU A 1 -13.99 34.81 -1.20
CA LEU A 1 -13.95 33.99 -2.43
C LEU A 1 -12.81 32.98 -2.29
N ALA A 2 -13.11 31.78 -1.79
CA ALA A 2 -12.29 30.57 -1.93
C ALA A 2 -13.19 29.39 -1.53
N ALA A 3 -13.91 28.87 -2.52
CA ALA A 3 -14.73 27.66 -2.40
C ALA A 3 -13.78 26.43 -2.32
N PRO A 4 -14.23 25.33 -1.69
CA PRO A 4 -13.36 24.25 -1.20
C PRO A 4 -12.71 23.50 -2.37
N ALA A 5 -11.49 23.00 -2.16
CA ALA A 5 -10.81 22.17 -3.15
C ALA A 5 -11.71 20.96 -3.46
N ASP A 6 -12.12 20.88 -4.73
CA ASP A 6 -13.04 19.89 -5.29
C ASP A 6 -12.78 18.46 -4.77
N ASP A 7 -13.86 17.73 -4.51
CA ASP A 7 -13.87 16.27 -4.29
C ASP A 7 -13.11 15.50 -5.40
N TYR A 8 -12.94 16.13 -6.57
CA TYR A 8 -12.13 15.64 -7.68
C TYR A 8 -10.62 15.60 -7.37
N VAL A 9 -10.10 16.57 -6.61
CA VAL A 9 -8.68 16.63 -6.20
C VAL A 9 -8.41 15.67 -5.04
N ALA A 10 -9.38 15.49 -4.13
CA ALA A 10 -9.29 14.51 -3.04
C ALA A 10 -9.11 13.08 -3.58
N GLY A 11 -9.77 12.74 -4.69
CA GLY A 11 -9.58 11.47 -5.39
C GLY A 11 -8.15 11.29 -5.93
N PHE A 12 -7.55 12.33 -6.50
CA PHE A 12 -6.18 12.28 -7.03
C PHE A 12 -5.12 12.21 -5.92
N ILE A 13 -5.28 12.95 -4.82
CA ILE A 13 -4.34 12.91 -3.70
C ILE A 13 -4.43 11.56 -2.93
N GLY A 14 -5.61 10.95 -2.87
CA GLY A 14 -5.82 9.65 -2.22
C GLY A 14 -5.39 8.42 -3.05
N GLN A 15 -5.65 8.43 -4.36
CA GLN A 15 -5.31 7.31 -5.26
C GLN A 15 -3.80 7.19 -5.47
N ASP A 16 -3.10 8.30 -5.75
CA ASP A 16 -1.64 8.29 -5.94
C ASP A 16 -0.87 8.08 -4.63
N GLY A 17 -1.47 8.46 -3.50
CA GLY A 17 -0.85 8.32 -2.18
C GLY A 17 -0.53 6.86 -1.82
N THR A 18 -1.34 5.90 -2.26
CA THR A 18 -1.16 4.48 -1.92
C THR A 18 -0.02 3.82 -2.70
N LEU A 19 0.01 4.01 -4.02
CA LEU A 19 1.12 3.51 -4.84
C LEU A 19 2.43 4.21 -4.49
N LYS A 20 2.38 5.51 -4.17
CA LYS A 20 3.55 6.25 -3.67
C LYS A 20 4.04 5.69 -2.34
N ARG A 21 3.16 5.36 -1.39
CA ARG A 21 3.55 4.72 -0.12
C ARG A 21 4.20 3.35 -0.36
N LEU A 22 3.64 2.53 -1.25
CA LEU A 22 4.26 1.25 -1.66
C LEU A 22 5.66 1.45 -2.25
N ALA A 23 5.89 2.54 -2.99
CA ALA A 23 7.21 2.86 -3.54
C ALA A 23 8.23 3.31 -2.47
N LEU A 24 7.77 3.75 -1.29
CA LEU A 24 8.62 4.22 -0.19
C LEU A 24 8.97 3.13 0.82
N LEU A 25 8.17 2.06 0.90
CA LEU A 25 8.41 0.93 1.78
C LEU A 25 9.23 -0.15 1.06
N ARG A 26 10.15 -0.80 1.79
CA ARG A 26 10.96 -1.89 1.27
C ARG A 26 10.41 -3.24 1.70
N VAL A 27 10.67 -4.25 0.88
CA VAL A 27 10.36 -5.66 1.17
C VAL A 27 10.97 -6.11 2.50
N ALA A 28 12.20 -5.68 2.82
CA ALA A 28 12.88 -6.03 4.07
C ALA A 28 12.19 -5.50 5.33
N ASP A 29 11.38 -4.44 5.22
CA ASP A 29 10.77 -3.74 6.35
C ASP A 29 9.36 -4.26 6.68
N VAL A 30 8.85 -5.24 5.92
CA VAL A 30 7.48 -5.76 6.04
C VAL A 30 7.47 -7.16 6.66
N PRO A 31 6.54 -7.44 7.61
CA PRO A 31 6.34 -8.78 8.13
C PRO A 31 6.01 -9.79 7.03
N VAL A 32 6.72 -10.92 7.03
CA VAL A 32 6.48 -12.04 6.12
C VAL A 32 5.41 -12.97 6.65
N ALA A 33 4.61 -13.54 5.75
CA ALA A 33 3.59 -14.53 6.10
C ALA A 33 4.21 -15.89 6.46
N TYR A 34 5.31 -16.24 5.79
CA TYR A 34 6.08 -17.45 6.06
C TYR A 34 7.58 -17.10 6.16
N PRO A 35 8.28 -17.47 7.25
CA PRO A 35 9.65 -17.07 7.51
C PRO A 35 10.71 -17.88 6.74
N ALA A 36 10.35 -18.42 5.58
CA ALA A 36 11.25 -19.14 4.69
C ALA A 36 10.92 -18.79 3.23
N PRO A 37 11.93 -18.53 2.37
CA PRO A 37 11.71 -18.28 0.95
C PRO A 37 11.13 -19.53 0.27
N ASP A 38 10.25 -19.33 -0.71
CA ASP A 38 9.75 -20.40 -1.57
C ASP A 38 10.26 -20.19 -3.01
N PRO A 39 11.15 -21.06 -3.52
CA PRO A 39 11.73 -20.90 -4.86
C PRO A 39 10.69 -21.10 -5.98
N ARG A 40 9.50 -21.61 -5.68
CA ARG A 40 8.41 -21.80 -6.67
C ARG A 40 7.61 -20.53 -6.92
N LEU A 41 7.78 -19.50 -6.09
CA LEU A 41 7.13 -18.20 -6.24
C LEU A 41 8.01 -17.23 -7.03
N PRO A 42 7.43 -16.16 -7.61
CA PRO A 42 8.21 -15.07 -8.17
C PRO A 42 9.14 -14.48 -7.11
N GLN A 43 10.41 -14.25 -7.47
CA GLN A 43 11.43 -13.76 -6.54
C GLN A 43 11.56 -12.25 -6.61
N VAL A 44 11.56 -11.60 -5.45
CA VAL A 44 11.80 -10.16 -5.30
C VAL A 44 12.97 -9.95 -4.33
N ALA A 45 13.80 -8.95 -4.62
CA ALA A 45 14.92 -8.64 -3.76
C ALA A 45 14.47 -7.93 -2.47
N ALA A 46 15.26 -8.07 -1.39
CA ALA A 46 14.91 -7.51 -0.09
C ALA A 46 14.92 -5.97 -0.07
N GLU A 47 15.74 -5.35 -0.90
CA GLU A 47 15.81 -3.88 -1.04
C GLU A 47 14.67 -3.29 -1.87
N ALA A 48 13.92 -4.14 -2.59
CA ALA A 48 12.98 -3.69 -3.58
C ALA A 48 11.81 -3.00 -2.88
N SER A 49 11.18 -2.09 -3.60
CA SER A 49 9.97 -1.45 -3.12
C SER A 49 8.80 -2.45 -3.08
N LEU A 50 7.84 -2.21 -2.20
CA LEU A 50 6.59 -2.98 -2.21
C LEU A 50 5.80 -2.78 -3.51
N ARG A 51 6.03 -1.67 -4.22
CA ARG A 51 5.49 -1.44 -5.57
C ARG A 51 6.01 -2.48 -6.55
N GLU A 52 7.31 -2.75 -6.55
CA GLU A 52 7.93 -3.76 -7.41
C GLU A 52 7.47 -5.17 -7.03
N ALA A 53 7.33 -5.46 -5.73
CA ALA A 53 6.76 -6.72 -5.27
C ALA A 53 5.32 -6.92 -5.76
N LEU A 54 4.49 -5.87 -5.73
CA LEU A 54 3.12 -5.91 -6.25
C LEU A 54 3.10 -6.08 -7.78
N ASP A 55 3.92 -5.34 -8.51
CA ASP A 55 4.04 -5.47 -9.96
C ASP A 55 4.43 -6.90 -10.36
N LEU A 56 5.37 -7.50 -9.62
CA LEU A 56 5.79 -8.89 -9.81
C LEU A 56 4.65 -9.89 -9.56
N MET A 57 3.86 -9.69 -8.50
CA MET A 57 2.68 -10.51 -8.19
C MET A 57 1.66 -10.46 -9.35
N LEU A 58 1.37 -9.25 -9.85
CA LEU A 58 0.42 -9.04 -10.94
C LEU A 58 0.92 -9.65 -12.26
N ALA A 59 2.20 -9.48 -12.60
CA ALA A 59 2.80 -10.04 -13.81
C ALA A 59 2.73 -11.58 -13.87
N HIS A 60 2.72 -12.24 -12.70
CA HIS A 60 2.64 -13.70 -12.58
C HIS A 60 1.25 -14.21 -12.21
N GLY A 61 0.25 -13.33 -12.05
CA GLY A 61 -1.12 -13.71 -11.69
C GLY A 61 -1.23 -14.41 -10.33
N THR A 62 -0.38 -14.03 -9.37
CA THR A 62 -0.34 -14.62 -8.03
C THR A 62 -0.51 -13.56 -6.95
N ASP A 63 -0.99 -13.96 -5.77
CA ASP A 63 -1.11 -13.11 -4.60
C ASP A 63 0.13 -13.15 -3.69
N ARG A 64 1.21 -13.83 -4.12
CA ARG A 64 2.41 -14.08 -3.31
C ARG A 64 3.70 -13.92 -4.10
N CYS A 65 4.73 -13.47 -3.41
CA CYS A 65 6.10 -13.50 -3.91
C CYS A 65 7.06 -13.91 -2.79
N SER A 66 8.24 -14.36 -3.16
CA SER A 66 9.29 -14.80 -2.24
C SER A 66 10.43 -13.79 -2.22
N ALA A 67 10.91 -13.47 -1.01
CA ALA A 67 12.07 -12.64 -0.75
C ALA A 67 13.05 -13.38 0.17
N PRO A 68 14.30 -12.91 0.33
CA PRO A 68 15.26 -13.53 1.25
C PRO A 68 14.77 -13.66 2.69
N SER A 69 13.87 -12.77 3.14
CA SER A 69 13.26 -12.78 4.47
C SER A 69 12.10 -13.77 4.60
N GLY A 70 11.51 -14.24 3.50
CA GLY A 70 10.34 -15.10 3.51
C GLY A 70 9.32 -14.78 2.41
N VAL A 71 8.13 -15.34 2.55
CA VAL A 71 7.04 -15.14 1.59
C VAL A 71 6.17 -13.95 2.00
N LEU A 72 5.95 -13.04 1.05
CA LEU A 72 5.02 -11.92 1.17
C LEU A 72 3.69 -12.26 0.50
N THR A 73 2.61 -11.66 1.00
CA THR A 73 1.26 -11.80 0.45
C THR A 73 0.71 -10.42 0.11
N TYR A 74 -0.21 -10.35 -0.85
CA TYR A 74 -0.94 -9.12 -1.15
C TYR A 74 -1.59 -8.52 0.12
N ALA A 75 -2.18 -9.37 0.96
CA ALA A 75 -2.74 -8.94 2.24
C ALA A 75 -1.70 -8.31 3.19
N GLY A 76 -0.48 -8.85 3.22
CA GLY A 76 0.63 -8.28 3.99
C GLY A 76 1.08 -6.92 3.47
N LEU A 77 1.13 -6.75 2.15
CA LEU A 77 1.42 -5.45 1.51
C LEU A 77 0.35 -4.42 1.90
N CYS A 78 -0.94 -4.77 1.84
CA CYS A 78 -2.03 -3.89 2.25
C CYS A 78 -1.92 -3.49 3.74
N ALA A 79 -1.61 -4.44 4.61
CA ALA A 79 -1.43 -4.19 6.04
C ALA A 79 -0.25 -3.25 6.31
N ALA A 80 0.87 -3.39 5.58
CA ALA A 80 2.04 -2.55 5.72
C ALA A 80 1.80 -1.10 5.27
N VAL A 81 1.00 -0.91 4.23
CA VAL A 81 0.61 0.42 3.75
C VAL A 81 -0.36 1.10 4.72
N GLY A 82 -1.27 0.31 5.32
CA GLY A 82 -2.34 0.80 6.17
C GLY A 82 -3.46 1.49 5.38
N PRO A 83 -4.65 1.69 5.99
CA PRO A 83 -5.73 2.43 5.36
C PRO A 83 -5.25 3.84 4.94
N ALA A 84 -5.81 4.38 3.87
CA ALA A 84 -5.70 5.82 3.64
C ALA A 84 -6.28 6.54 4.88
N PRO A 85 -5.73 7.68 5.31
CA PRO A 85 -6.34 8.44 6.39
C PRO A 85 -7.80 8.70 6.02
N GLU A 86 -8.71 8.07 6.74
CA GLU A 86 -10.13 8.36 6.66
C GLU A 86 -10.27 9.82 7.08
N THR A 87 -10.55 10.69 6.12
CA THR A 87 -10.87 12.09 6.41
C THR A 87 -12.08 12.05 7.34
N ALA A 88 -11.83 12.30 8.63
CA ALA A 88 -12.86 12.32 9.65
C ALA A 88 -13.99 13.25 9.18
N PRO A 89 -15.27 12.84 9.32
CA PRO A 89 -16.37 13.74 9.05
C PRO A 89 -16.22 14.90 10.03
N GLU A 90 -15.87 16.07 9.49
CA GLU A 90 -15.88 17.33 10.20
C GLU A 90 -17.26 17.45 10.83
N THR A 91 -17.32 17.29 12.15
CA THR A 91 -18.55 17.43 12.91
C THR A 91 -18.98 18.88 12.72
N VAL A 92 -19.93 19.09 11.81
CA VAL A 92 -20.64 20.35 11.63
C VAL A 92 -21.28 20.68 12.98
N ALA A 93 -20.57 21.50 13.75
CA ALA A 93 -21.10 22.15 14.93
C ALA A 93 -22.25 23.05 14.45
N ALA A 94 -23.46 22.51 14.53
CA ALA A 94 -24.68 23.28 14.48
C ALA A 94 -24.71 24.20 15.72
N GLY A 95 -24.29 25.44 15.50
CA GLY A 95 -24.43 26.59 16.40
C GLY A 95 -23.98 27.80 15.59
N ASP A 96 -24.65 28.95 15.56
CA ASP A 96 -25.76 29.48 16.35
C ASP A 96 -26.23 30.74 15.60
N ARG A 97 -27.50 31.13 15.81
CA ARG A 97 -28.16 32.41 15.47
C ARG A 97 -28.70 32.70 14.08
#